data_AF-A0A7S3X9J4-F1
#
_entry.id   AF-A0A7S3X9J4-F1
#
_cell.length_a   1.000
_cell.length_b   1.000
_cell.length_c   1.000
_cell.angle_alpha   90.00
_cell.angle_beta   90.00
_cell.angle_gamma   90.00
#
_symmetry.space_group_name_H-M   'P 1'
#
loop_
_entity.id
_entity.type
_entity.pdbx_description
1 polymer ?
#
loop_
_entity_poly.entity_id
_entity_poly.type
_entity_poly.pdbx_seq_one_letter_code
_entity_poly.pdbx_strand_id
1 'polypeptide(L)'
;FWALQWHVYPLLCCSSWLPPKLVRRVYLPVGNPETQWLYGPVHEGYALCFVVDERVLSEHLVFCTVYDRASFPVQPCISIEASTRTLEVCEADGFWATRVVRKDGGTTD
;
A
#
# COMPACT_ATOMS: atom_id res chain seq x y z
N PHE A 1 13.41 -22.01 -8.22
CA PHE A 1 13.38 -20.82 -7.34
C PHE A 1 11.91 -20.50 -7.06
N TRP A 2 11.47 -20.64 -5.82
CA TRP A 2 10.09 -20.30 -5.42
C TRP A 2 10.10 -18.94 -4.75
N ALA A 3 9.35 -17.97 -5.28
CA ALA A 3 9.21 -16.66 -4.64
C ALA A 3 8.45 -16.83 -3.32
N LEU A 4 9.11 -16.58 -2.19
CA LEU A 4 8.59 -16.83 -0.84
C LEU A 4 7.26 -16.10 -0.56
N GLN A 5 7.00 -15.00 -1.28
CA GLN A 5 5.89 -14.08 -1.05
C GLN A 5 4.76 -14.16 -2.08
N TRP A 6 4.72 -15.18 -2.96
CA TRP A 6 3.64 -15.33 -3.95
C TRP A 6 2.24 -15.42 -3.33
N HIS A 7 2.17 -15.89 -2.08
CA HIS A 7 0.92 -16.02 -1.32
C HIS A 7 0.30 -14.68 -0.88
N VAL A 8 1.03 -13.56 -1.00
CA VAL A 8 0.55 -12.24 -0.57
C VAL A 8 -0.61 -11.76 -1.43
N TYR A 9 -0.52 -11.86 -2.76
CA TYR A 9 -1.60 -11.44 -3.63
C TYR A 9 -2.93 -12.17 -3.33
N PRO A 10 -3.00 -13.52 -3.31
CA PRO A 10 -4.24 -14.21 -2.97
C PRO A 10 -4.69 -13.94 -1.53
N LEU A 11 -3.77 -13.75 -0.58
CA LEU A 11 -4.11 -13.32 0.79
C LEU A 11 -4.86 -11.97 0.79
N LEU A 12 -4.38 -11.00 0.01
CA LEU A 12 -4.98 -9.66 -0.09
C LEU A 12 -6.31 -9.67 -0.84
N CYS A 13 -6.44 -10.46 -1.92
CA CYS A 13 -7.72 -10.65 -2.61
C CYS A 13 -8.82 -11.23 -1.69
N CYS A 14 -8.44 -12.13 -0.77
CA CYS A 14 -9.33 -12.75 0.19
C CYS A 14 -9.38 -12.04 1.56
N SER A 15 -8.74 -10.88 1.70
CA SER A 15 -8.53 -10.22 2.99
C SER A 15 -9.83 -9.86 3.73
N SER A 16 -10.91 -9.59 2.99
CA SER A 16 -12.25 -9.33 3.54
C SER A 16 -12.87 -10.53 4.26
N TRP A 17 -12.40 -11.75 3.98
CA TRP A 17 -12.84 -12.99 4.64
C TRP A 17 -11.91 -13.45 5.76
N LEU A 18 -10.82 -12.71 6.00
CA LEU A 18 -9.79 -13.08 6.96
C LEU A 18 -9.75 -12.11 8.16
N PRO A 19 -9.32 -12.56 9.34
CA PRO A 19 -9.09 -11.66 10.46
C PRO A 19 -8.05 -10.59 10.11
N PRO A 20 -8.32 -9.28 10.30
CA PRO A 20 -7.39 -8.22 9.93
C PRO A 20 -6.00 -8.34 10.58
N LYS A 21 -5.95 -8.84 11.83
CA LYS A 21 -4.69 -9.11 12.55
C LYS A 21 -3.83 -10.18 11.86
N LEU A 22 -4.46 -11.18 11.23
CA LEU A 22 -3.75 -12.23 10.49
C LEU A 22 -3.12 -11.64 9.22
N VAL A 23 -3.91 -10.92 8.42
CA VAL A 23 -3.42 -10.30 7.18
C VAL A 23 -2.26 -9.35 7.48
N ARG A 24 -2.43 -8.47 8.49
CA ARG A 24 -1.38 -7.56 8.94
C ARG A 24 -0.11 -8.29 9.38
N ARG A 25 -0.23 -9.37 10.16
CA ARG A 25 0.92 -10.13 10.68
C ARG A 25 1.70 -10.85 9.57
N VAL A 26 1.01 -11.31 8.53
CA VAL A 26 1.64 -12.04 7.42
C VAL A 26 2.25 -11.07 6.40
N TYR A 27 1.52 -10.00 6.07
CA TYR A 27 1.91 -9.10 5.00
C TYR A 27 2.88 -7.99 5.43
N LEU A 28 2.59 -7.32 6.57
CA LEU A 28 3.37 -6.16 6.97
C LEU A 28 4.56 -6.56 7.85
N PRO A 29 5.72 -5.92 7.67
CA PRO A 29 6.83 -6.08 8.60
C PRO A 29 6.41 -5.59 10.00
N VAL A 30 7.07 -6.11 11.04
CA VAL A 30 6.84 -5.67 12.43
C VAL A 30 7.02 -4.14 12.49
N GLY A 31 5.96 -3.44 12.89
CA GLY A 31 5.73 -2.06 12.47
C GLY A 31 6.61 -1.03 13.18
N ASN A 32 7.11 -0.07 12.41
CA ASN A 32 7.42 1.25 12.95
C ASN A 32 6.09 1.87 13.43
N PRO A 33 5.92 2.18 14.73
CA PRO A 33 4.69 2.78 15.26
C PRO A 33 4.37 4.15 14.64
N GLU A 34 5.34 4.80 14.00
CA GLU A 34 5.19 6.09 13.31
C GLU A 34 4.62 5.95 11.89
N THR A 35 4.37 4.71 11.42
CA THR A 35 3.87 4.45 10.07
C THR A 35 2.52 3.75 10.09
N GLN A 36 1.50 4.46 9.61
CA GLN A 36 0.23 3.86 9.28
C GLN A 36 0.33 3.23 7.89
N TRP A 37 -0.11 1.98 7.79
CA TRP A 37 -0.10 1.23 6.55
C TRP A 37 -1.52 0.98 6.06
N LEU A 38 -1.75 1.31 4.79
CA LEU A 38 -2.90 0.90 4.01
C LEU A 38 -2.40 -0.01 2.89
N TYR A 39 -3.19 -0.99 2.49
CA TYR A 39 -2.78 -1.94 1.47
C TYR A 39 -3.97 -2.68 0.88
N GLY A 40 -3.78 -3.25 -0.30
CA GLY A 40 -4.81 -4.02 -0.98
C GLY A 40 -4.32 -4.62 -2.30
N PRO A 41 -5.14 -5.48 -2.92
CA PRO A 41 -4.85 -5.99 -4.26
C PRO A 41 -5.01 -4.87 -5.31
N VAL A 42 -4.35 -5.07 -6.45
CA VAL A 42 -4.61 -4.32 -7.69
C VAL A 42 -4.67 -5.30 -8.86
N HIS A 43 -5.44 -4.94 -9.89
CA HIS A 43 -5.69 -5.77 -11.06
C HIS A 43 -5.13 -5.13 -12.32
N GLU A 44 -4.72 -5.98 -13.27
CA GLU A 44 -4.32 -5.54 -14.60
C GLU A 44 -5.40 -4.66 -15.25
N GLY A 45 -4.99 -3.55 -15.86
CA GLY A 45 -5.90 -2.59 -16.52
C GLY A 45 -6.59 -1.60 -15.58
N TYR A 46 -6.40 -1.72 -14.25
CA TYR A 46 -6.95 -0.79 -13.27
C TYR A 46 -5.90 0.27 -12.87
N ALA A 47 -6.37 1.42 -12.38
CA ALA A 47 -5.53 2.45 -11.81
C ALA A 47 -5.96 2.75 -10.36
N LEU A 48 -4.98 3.09 -9.52
CA LEU A 48 -5.25 3.52 -8.14
C LEU A 48 -5.60 5.00 -8.13
N CYS A 49 -6.77 5.34 -7.60
CA CYS A 49 -7.21 6.71 -7.38
C CYS A 49 -7.12 7.05 -5.90
N PHE A 50 -6.23 7.98 -5.56
CA PHE A 50 -6.08 8.52 -4.22
C PHE A 50 -6.98 9.74 -4.07
N VAL A 51 -7.82 9.72 -3.04
CA VAL A 51 -8.57 10.88 -2.55
C VAL A 51 -8.14 11.09 -1.11
N VAL A 52 -7.37 12.15 -0.87
CA VAL A 52 -6.71 12.44 0.40
C VAL A 52 -7.12 13.83 0.87
N ASP A 53 -7.54 13.95 2.12
CA ASP A 53 -7.86 15.25 2.72
C ASP A 53 -6.62 16.15 2.76
N GLU A 54 -6.77 17.43 2.41
CA GLU A 54 -5.66 18.40 2.42
C GLU A 54 -5.01 18.53 3.80
N ARG A 55 -5.77 18.33 4.89
CA ARG A 55 -5.23 18.30 6.26
C ARG A 55 -4.23 17.16 6.42
N VAL A 56 -4.55 15.98 5.92
CA VAL A 56 -3.62 14.84 5.94
C VAL A 56 -2.36 15.19 5.16
N LEU A 57 -2.48 15.78 3.97
CA LEU A 57 -1.32 16.18 3.17
C LEU A 57 -0.49 17.30 3.81
N SER A 58 -1.10 18.17 4.63
CA SER A 58 -0.36 19.19 5.37
C SER A 58 0.49 18.61 6.50
N GLU A 59 0.00 17.59 7.19
CA GLU A 59 0.61 17.04 8.41
C GLU A 59 1.41 15.75 8.17
N HIS A 60 1.14 15.04 7.07
CA HIS A 60 1.68 13.72 6.77
C HIS A 60 2.35 13.66 5.41
N LEU A 61 3.32 12.76 5.30
CA LEU A 61 3.85 12.28 4.04
C LEU A 61 3.11 11.00 3.65
N VAL A 62 2.55 10.98 2.44
CA VAL A 62 1.81 9.84 1.91
C VAL A 62 2.58 9.28 0.72
N PHE A 63 2.97 8.01 0.81
CA PHE A 63 3.66 7.33 -0.27
C PHE A 63 2.98 6.02 -0.64
N CYS A 64 2.94 5.70 -1.92
CA CYS A 64 2.43 4.43 -2.44
C CYS A 64 3.53 3.68 -3.19
N THR A 65 3.60 2.37 -2.97
CA THR A 65 4.37 1.45 -3.80
C THR A 65 3.42 0.39 -4.34
N VAL A 66 3.52 0.11 -5.65
CA VAL A 66 2.81 -0.99 -6.30
C VAL A 66 3.81 -2.10 -6.57
N TYR A 67 3.40 -3.33 -6.30
CA TYR A 67 4.19 -4.53 -6.42
C TYR A 67 3.52 -5.50 -7.38
N ASP A 68 4.33 -6.27 -8.10
CA ASP A 68 3.85 -7.44 -8.83
C ASP A 68 3.50 -8.57 -7.85
N ARG A 69 2.98 -9.68 -8.39
CA ARG A 69 2.65 -10.89 -7.59
C ARG A 69 3.87 -11.55 -6.94
N ALA A 70 5.07 -11.29 -7.44
CA ALA A 70 6.32 -11.76 -6.85
C ALA A 70 6.85 -10.82 -5.77
N SER A 71 6.10 -9.76 -5.41
CA SER A 71 6.45 -8.74 -4.42
C SER A 71 7.61 -7.84 -4.83
N PHE A 72 7.89 -7.72 -6.13
CA PHE A 72 8.83 -6.73 -6.65
C PHE A 72 8.12 -5.40 -6.92
N PRO A 73 8.68 -4.26 -6.48
CA PRO A 73 8.11 -2.97 -6.82
C PRO A 73 8.18 -2.77 -8.34
N VAL A 74 7.04 -2.53 -8.97
CA VAL A 74 6.96 -2.33 -10.43
C VAL A 74 7.31 -0.91 -10.85
N GLN A 75 7.28 0.02 -9.90
CA GLN A 75 7.57 1.43 -10.11
C GLN A 75 8.30 2.03 -8.89
N PRO A 76 9.05 3.13 -9.06
CA PRO A 76 9.60 3.89 -7.94
C PRO A 76 8.50 4.28 -6.95
N CYS A 77 8.86 4.41 -5.67
CA CYS A 77 7.91 4.81 -4.64
C CYS A 77 7.30 6.18 -4.96
N ILE A 78 5.97 6.28 -5.01
CA ILE A 78 5.23 7.44 -5.49
C ILE A 78 4.80 8.30 -4.30
N SER A 79 5.17 9.58 -4.31
CA SER A 79 4.66 10.61 -3.40
C SER A 79 3.26 11.06 -3.83
N ILE A 80 2.31 11.08 -2.89
CA ILE A 80 0.96 11.61 -3.11
C ILE A 80 0.91 13.02 -2.52
N GLU A 81 0.90 14.02 -3.40
CA GLU A 81 1.04 15.45 -3.02
C GLU A 81 -0.21 16.28 -3.34
N ALA A 82 -1.20 15.67 -4.00
CA ALA A 82 -2.46 16.31 -4.37
C ALA A 82 -3.62 15.59 -3.69
N SER A 83 -4.66 16.36 -3.35
CA SER A 83 -5.88 15.85 -2.70
C SER A 83 -6.62 14.82 -3.55
N THR A 84 -6.46 14.88 -4.88
CA THR A 84 -6.84 13.82 -5.81
C THR A 84 -5.69 13.50 -6.74
N ARG A 85 -5.32 12.22 -6.82
CA ARG A 85 -4.28 11.74 -7.73
C ARG A 85 -4.60 10.33 -8.22
N THR A 86 -4.69 10.16 -9.53
CA THR A 86 -4.76 8.84 -10.16
C THR A 86 -3.36 8.44 -10.62
N LEU A 87 -2.94 7.23 -10.26
CA LEU A 87 -1.67 6.66 -10.73
C LEU A 87 -1.81 6.09 -12.14
N GLU A 88 -0.68 5.68 -12.72
CA GLU A 88 -0.68 4.98 -14.00
C GLU A 88 -1.46 3.65 -13.91
N VAL A 89 -1.94 3.19 -15.05
CA VAL A 89 -2.64 1.91 -15.17
C VAL A 89 -1.67 0.78 -14.86
N CYS A 90 -2.11 -0.19 -14.05
CA CYS A 90 -1.32 -1.35 -13.71
C CYS A 90 -1.24 -2.31 -14.91
N GLU A 91 -0.03 -2.62 -15.35
CA GLU A 91 0.23 -3.52 -16.47
C GLU A 91 0.06 -5.02 -16.12
N ALA A 92 -0.06 -5.34 -14.83
CA ALA A 92 -0.27 -6.69 -14.34
C ALA A 92 -0.98 -6.68 -12.97
N ASP A 93 -1.57 -7.82 -12.63
CA ASP A 93 -2.06 -8.11 -11.29
C ASP A 93 -0.94 -7.98 -10.24
N GLY A 94 -1.32 -7.56 -9.03
CA GLY A 94 -0.38 -7.37 -7.96
C GLY A 94 -1.04 -6.77 -6.73
N PHE A 95 -0.28 -5.99 -5.97
CA PHE A 95 -0.82 -5.33 -4.79
C PHE A 95 -0.12 -4.01 -4.53
N TRP A 96 -0.72 -3.18 -3.69
CA TRP A 96 -0.18 -1.90 -3.29
C TRP A 96 -0.03 -1.80 -1.78
N ALA A 97 0.94 -0.99 -1.36
CA ALA A 97 1.08 -0.57 0.01
C ALA A 97 1.28 0.94 0.05
N THR A 98 0.46 1.60 0.84
CA THR A 98 0.58 3.02 1.16
C THR A 98 1.07 3.15 2.59
N ARG A 99 2.14 3.95 2.74
CA ARG A 99 2.63 4.40 4.04
C ARG A 99 2.21 5.84 4.24
N VAL A 100 1.68 6.12 5.43
CA VAL A 100 1.35 7.46 5.90
C VAL A 100 2.20 7.69 7.15
N VAL A 101 2.98 8.77 7.13
CA VAL A 101 3.95 9.09 8.19
C VAL A 101 3.80 10.55 8.56
N ARG A 102 3.74 10.89 9.85
CA ARG A 102 3.69 12.29 10.27
C ARG A 102 4.99 13.01 9.90
N LYS A 103 4.88 14.24 9.41
CA LYS A 103 6.04 15.08 9.10
C LYS A 103 6.85 15.46 10.33
N ASP A 104 6.23 15.49 11.50
CA ASP A 104 6.87 15.79 12.78
C ASP A 104 7.51 14.56 13.47
N GLY A 105 7.39 13.37 12.86
CA GLY A 105 7.92 12.12 13.43
C GLY A 105 7.08 11.53 14.57
N GLY A 106 5.89 12.07 14.86
CA GLY A 106 4.97 11.49 15.84
C GLY A 106 4.35 10.17 15.36
N THR A 107 3.62 9.50 16.26
CA THR A 107 2.83 8.32 15.91
C THR A 107 1.60 8.69 15.09
N THR A 108 1.30 7.86 14.08
CA THR A 108 0.04 7.91 13.33
C THR A 108 -0.97 6.99 14.01
N ASP A 109 -1.90 7.56 14.77
CA ASP A 109 -2.99 6.82 15.44
C ASP A 109 -4.15 6.49 14.50
#